data_AF-A0A522SDR4-F1
#
_entry.id   AF-A0A522SDR4-F1
#
_cell.length_a   1.000
_cell.length_b   1.000
_cell.length_c   1.000
_cell.angle_alpha   90.00
_cell.angle_beta   90.00
_cell.angle_gamma   90.00
#
_symmetry.space_group_name_H-M   'P 1'
#
loop_
_entity.id
_entity.type
_entity.pdbx_description
1 polymer ?
#
loop_
_entity_poly.entity_id
_entity_poly.type
_entity_poly.pdbx_seq_one_letter_code
_entity_poly.pdbx_strand_id
1 'polypeptide(L)'
;MAKQCQAIGITGTKDHVTFYKMEGKYYVRMKSSLTRERVLKHAAFRRTREHAATLGEASKIASRVYRLMKKEFRNHALYREMTGRAIYLLREGER
;
A
#
# COMPACT_ATOMS: atom_id res chain seq x y z
N MET A 1 -5.79 1.89 20.89
CA MET A 1 -5.53 3.20 20.24
C MET A 1 -6.36 4.26 20.93
N ALA A 2 -5.76 5.39 21.29
CA ALA A 2 -6.50 6.49 21.89
C ALA A 2 -7.44 7.12 20.86
N LYS A 3 -8.67 7.44 21.28
CA LYS A 3 -9.69 8.10 20.45
C LYS A 3 -9.58 9.60 20.63
N GLN A 4 -9.86 10.37 19.59
CA GLN A 4 -10.00 11.81 19.73
C GLN A 4 -11.39 12.11 20.33
N CYS A 5 -11.42 12.89 21.41
CA CYS A 5 -12.67 13.27 22.08
C CYS A 5 -13.25 14.61 21.58
N GLN A 6 -12.57 15.31 20.67
CA GLN A 6 -12.95 16.65 20.22
C GLN A 6 -14.05 16.60 19.15
N ALA A 7 -14.92 17.63 19.14
CA ALA A 7 -16.04 17.75 18.20
C ALA A 7 -15.59 17.84 16.72
N ILE A 8 -14.42 18.42 16.47
CA ILE A 8 -13.79 18.48 15.15
C ILE A 8 -12.58 17.54 15.17
N GLY A 9 -12.66 16.43 14.43
CA GLY A 9 -11.55 15.50 14.30
C GLY A 9 -10.44 16.08 13.43
N ILE A 10 -9.22 16.08 13.95
CA ILE A 10 -8.03 16.56 13.23
C ILE A 10 -7.26 15.40 12.61
N THR A 11 -6.54 15.68 11.52
CA THR A 11 -5.62 14.74 10.87
C THR A 11 -4.27 15.39 10.65
N GLY A 12 -3.19 14.61 10.70
CA GLY A 12 -1.84 15.11 10.55
C GLY A 12 -0.89 14.60 11.63
N THR A 13 0.37 15.02 11.59
CA THR A 13 1.35 14.71 12.64
C THR A 13 1.91 16.01 13.17
N LYS A 14 1.88 16.19 14.49
CA LYS A 14 2.55 17.28 15.20
C LYS A 14 3.47 16.66 16.23
N ASP A 15 4.74 17.04 16.18
CA ASP A 15 5.81 16.50 17.03
C ASP A 15 5.87 14.97 16.99
N HIS A 16 5.61 14.32 18.14
CA HIS A 16 5.62 12.87 18.30
C HIS A 16 4.22 12.26 18.27
N VAL A 17 3.20 13.00 17.82
CA VAL A 17 1.80 12.58 17.85
C VAL A 17 1.19 12.63 16.44
N THR A 18 0.61 11.51 16.00
CA THR A 18 -0.09 11.37 14.72
C THR A 18 -1.59 11.20 14.96
N PHE A 19 -2.36 12.10 14.37
CA PHE A 19 -3.80 12.14 14.32
C PHE A 19 -4.28 11.60 12.97
N TYR A 20 -5.22 10.65 12.97
CA TYR A 20 -5.70 10.03 11.74
C TYR A 20 -7.15 9.56 11.86
N LYS A 21 -7.79 9.35 10.71
CA LYS A 21 -9.15 8.82 10.60
C LYS A 21 -9.11 7.39 10.06
N MET A 22 -9.81 6.48 10.71
CA MET A 22 -9.96 5.09 10.29
C MET A 22 -11.42 4.69 10.47
N GLU A 23 -12.05 4.17 9.42
CA GLU A 23 -13.46 3.71 9.46
C GLU A 23 -14.43 4.76 10.05
N GLY A 24 -14.30 6.02 9.61
CA GLY A 24 -15.15 7.11 10.08
C GLY A 24 -14.78 7.68 11.46
N LYS A 25 -13.93 7.00 12.23
CA LYS A 25 -13.55 7.39 13.60
C LYS A 25 -12.17 8.04 13.65
N TYR A 26 -12.00 9.00 14.56
CA TYR A 26 -10.74 9.72 14.73
C TYR A 26 -9.91 9.14 15.87
N TYR A 27 -8.63 8.90 15.59
CA TYR A 27 -7.67 8.26 16.47
C TYR A 27 -6.41 9.11 16.62
N VAL A 28 -5.68 8.81 17.69
CA VAL A 28 -4.35 9.36 17.95
C VAL A 28 -3.39 8.23 18.31
N ARG A 29 -2.15 8.35 17.84
CA ARG A 29 -1.04 7.45 18.18
C ARG A 29 0.26 8.23 18.31
N MET A 30 1.23 7.65 19.03
CA MET A 30 2.60 8.13 18.97
C MET A 30 3.18 7.87 17.58
N LYS A 31 4.02 8.80 17.11
CA LYS A 31 4.77 8.68 15.86
C LYS A 31 5.64 7.42 15.94
N SER A 32 5.49 6.56 14.93
CA SER A 32 6.30 5.34 14.85
C SER A 32 7.77 5.67 14.58
N SER A 33 8.67 4.80 15.04
CA SER A 33 10.09 4.80 14.63
C SER A 33 10.29 4.38 13.15
N LEU A 34 9.21 4.08 12.44
CA LEU A 34 9.21 3.81 11.01
C LEU A 34 9.21 5.12 10.23
N THR A 35 10.34 5.48 9.65
CA THR A 35 10.49 6.63 8.75
C THR A 35 10.62 6.16 7.31
N ARG A 36 10.30 7.04 6.35
CA ARG A 36 10.52 6.77 4.91
C ARG A 36 11.97 6.37 4.65
N GLU A 37 12.91 7.13 5.20
CA GLU A 37 14.35 6.84 5.05
C GLU A 37 14.71 5.45 5.57
N ARG A 38 14.20 5.06 6.74
CA ARG A 38 14.45 3.73 7.31
C ARG A 38 13.92 2.62 6.39
N VAL A 39 12.71 2.77 5.87
CA VAL A 39 12.15 1.77 4.92
C VAL A 39 12.98 1.70 3.64
N LEU A 40 13.45 2.83 3.13
CA LEU A 40 14.20 2.89 1.87
C LEU A 40 15.64 2.39 1.97
N LYS A 41 16.32 2.64 3.09
CA LYS A 41 17.77 2.39 3.20
C LYS A 41 18.11 1.22 4.12
N HIS A 42 17.35 0.99 5.19
CA HIS A 42 17.76 0.04 6.23
C HIS A 42 17.64 -1.42 5.75
N ALA A 43 18.60 -2.27 6.15
CA ALA A 43 18.70 -3.66 5.71
C ALA A 43 17.49 -4.52 6.10
N ALA A 44 16.92 -4.28 7.29
CA ALA A 44 15.70 -4.96 7.76
C ALA A 44 14.50 -4.83 6.80
N PHE A 45 14.46 -3.81 5.94
CA PHE A 45 13.39 -3.59 4.95
C PHE A 45 13.77 -4.03 3.53
N ARG A 46 14.91 -4.71 3.34
CA ARG A 46 15.36 -5.16 2.02
C ARG A 46 14.27 -5.98 1.30
N ARG A 47 13.75 -7.02 1.95
CA ARG A 47 12.68 -7.88 1.39
C ARG A 47 11.40 -7.10 1.11
N THR A 48 11.05 -6.13 1.96
CA THR A 48 9.90 -5.24 1.72
C THR A 48 10.06 -4.47 0.42
N ARG A 49 11.27 -3.94 0.14
CA ARG A 49 11.55 -3.22 -1.09
C ARG A 49 11.55 -4.13 -2.32
N GLU A 50 12.13 -5.33 -2.20
CA GLU A 50 12.10 -6.35 -3.26
C GLU A 50 10.65 -6.71 -3.62
N HIS A 51 9.82 -7.03 -2.64
CA HIS A 51 8.40 -7.32 -2.89
C HIS A 51 7.61 -6.13 -3.45
N ALA A 52 7.94 -4.90 -3.01
CA ALA A 52 7.33 -3.68 -3.56
C ALA A 52 7.71 -3.46 -5.03
N ALA A 53 8.97 -3.76 -5.42
CA ALA A 53 9.41 -3.70 -6.80
C ALA A 53 8.65 -4.71 -7.67
N THR A 54 8.59 -5.98 -7.25
CA THR A 54 7.81 -7.03 -7.95
C THR A 54 6.34 -6.64 -8.09
N LEU A 55 5.71 -6.14 -7.03
CA LEU A 55 4.32 -5.68 -7.07
C LEU A 55 4.15 -4.52 -8.07
N GLY A 56 5.10 -3.58 -8.11
CA GLY A 56 5.07 -2.46 -9.03
C GLY A 56 5.14 -2.90 -10.49
N GLU A 57 5.98 -3.87 -10.80
CA GLU A 57 6.10 -4.45 -12.15
C GLU A 57 4.85 -5.25 -12.52
N ALA A 58 4.40 -6.15 -11.66
CA ALA A 58 3.18 -6.92 -11.85
C ALA A 58 1.95 -6.03 -12.10
N SER A 59 1.82 -4.93 -11.36
CA SER A 59 0.73 -3.97 -11.52
C SER A 59 0.75 -3.30 -12.89
N LYS A 60 1.94 -2.95 -13.42
CA LYS A 60 2.08 -2.37 -14.76
C LYS A 60 1.66 -3.37 -15.84
N ILE A 61 2.10 -4.63 -15.73
CA ILE A 61 1.72 -5.71 -16.64
C ILE A 61 0.20 -5.91 -16.63
N ALA A 62 -0.38 -6.09 -15.45
CA ALA A 62 -1.82 -6.25 -15.28
C ALA A 62 -2.61 -5.05 -15.84
N SER A 63 -2.14 -3.82 -15.58
CA SER A 63 -2.78 -2.60 -16.09
C SER A 63 -2.82 -2.55 -17.61
N ARG A 64 -1.74 -2.98 -18.28
CA ARG A 64 -1.69 -3.00 -19.75
C ARG A 64 -2.75 -3.94 -20.32
N VAL A 65 -2.86 -5.14 -19.79
CA VAL A 65 -3.87 -6.13 -20.23
C VAL A 65 -5.28 -5.68 -19.87
N TYR A 66 -5.49 -5.18 -18.65
CA TYR A 66 -6.79 -4.70 -18.17
C TYR A 66 -7.36 -3.58 -19.05
N ARG A 67 -6.49 -2.69 -19.56
CA ARG A 67 -6.88 -1.59 -20.46
C ARG A 67 -7.30 -2.06 -21.86
N LEU A 68 -6.97 -3.28 -22.26
CA LEU A 68 -7.39 -3.87 -23.54
C LEU A 68 -8.78 -4.53 -23.46
N MET A 69 -9.25 -4.86 -22.25
CA MET A 69 -10.53 -5.54 -22.05
C MET A 69 -11.73 -4.62 -22.31
N LYS A 70 -12.89 -5.16 -22.69
CA LYS A 70 -14.13 -4.36 -22.78
C LYS A 70 -14.52 -3.83 -21.40
N LYS A 71 -15.10 -2.63 -21.36
CA LYS A 71 -15.47 -1.95 -20.10
C LYS A 71 -16.42 -2.77 -19.24
N GLU A 72 -17.32 -3.54 -19.84
CA GLU A 72 -18.27 -4.43 -19.14
C GLU A 72 -17.59 -5.49 -18.27
N PHE A 73 -16.37 -5.93 -18.62
CA PHE A 73 -15.60 -6.90 -17.85
C PHE A 73 -14.63 -6.25 -16.86
N ARG A 74 -14.47 -4.93 -16.91
CA ARG A 74 -13.52 -4.22 -16.05
C ARG A 74 -14.12 -3.99 -14.67
N ASN A 75 -13.60 -4.72 -13.68
CA ASN A 75 -13.84 -4.42 -12.28
C ASN A 75 -12.54 -4.48 -11.48
N HIS A 76 -12.56 -3.95 -10.25
CA HIS A 76 -11.36 -3.87 -9.41
C HIS A 76 -10.89 -5.25 -8.91
N ALA A 77 -11.79 -6.22 -8.73
CA ALA A 77 -11.44 -7.57 -8.31
C ALA A 77 -10.60 -8.28 -9.37
N LEU A 78 -11.02 -8.20 -10.64
CA LEU A 78 -10.29 -8.74 -11.78
C LEU A 78 -8.89 -8.13 -11.89
N TYR A 79 -8.76 -6.81 -11.76
CA TYR A 79 -7.45 -6.15 -11.78
C TYR A 79 -6.51 -6.68 -10.68
N ARG A 80 -7.03 -6.89 -9.46
CA ARG A 80 -6.25 -7.47 -8.34
C ARG A 80 -5.84 -8.91 -8.63
N GLU A 81 -6.74 -9.71 -9.19
CA GLU A 81 -6.45 -11.09 -9.58
C GLU A 81 -5.34 -11.15 -10.64
N MET A 82 -5.45 -10.34 -11.70
CA MET A 82 -4.44 -10.24 -12.76
C MET A 82 -3.08 -9.81 -12.20
N THR A 83 -3.07 -8.83 -11.29
CA THR A 83 -1.84 -8.39 -10.61
C THR A 83 -1.25 -9.54 -9.78
N GLY A 84 -2.07 -10.29 -9.05
CA GLY A 84 -1.63 -11.46 -8.28
C GLY A 84 -1.00 -12.53 -9.17
N ARG A 85 -1.64 -12.89 -10.29
CA ARG A 85 -1.10 -13.84 -11.27
C ARG A 85 0.23 -13.34 -11.85
N ALA A 86 0.32 -12.06 -12.19
CA ALA A 86 1.56 -11.47 -12.70
C ALA A 86 2.71 -11.55 -11.68
N ILE A 87 2.44 -11.39 -10.37
CA ILE A 87 3.46 -11.60 -9.32
C ILE A 87 3.99 -13.04 -9.34
N TYR A 88 3.10 -14.05 -9.45
CA TYR A 88 3.53 -15.45 -9.50
C TYR A 88 4.38 -15.73 -10.73
N LEU A 89 3.95 -15.28 -11.91
CA LEU A 89 4.68 -15.48 -13.16
C LEU A 89 6.07 -14.81 -13.16
N LEU A 90 6.18 -13.60 -12.62
CA LEU A 90 7.47 -12.93 -12.48
C LEU A 90 8.43 -13.74 -11.60
N ARG A 91 7.94 -14.31 -10.49
CA ARG A 91 8.75 -15.14 -9.59
C ARG A 91 9.15 -16.48 -10.20
N GLU A 92 8.34 -17.05 -11.07
CA GLU A 92 8.65 -18.30 -11.78
C GLU A 92 9.69 -18.08 -12.87
N GLY A 93 9.64 -16.95 -13.59
CA GLY A 93 10.64 -16.59 -14.61
C GLY A 93 11.99 -16.11 -14.06
N GLU A 94 12.08 -15.85 -12.76
CA GLU A 94 13.33 -15.50 -12.05
C GLU A 94 14.14 -16.74 -11.61
N ARG A 95 13.64 -17.97 -11.85
CA ARG A 95 14.32 -19.25 -11.55
C ARG A 95 14.98 -19.84 -12.78
#